data_AF-D8F2T1-F1
#
_entry.id   AF-D8F2T1-F1
#
_cell.length_a   1.000
_cell.length_b   1.000
_cell.length_c   1.000
_cell.angle_alpha   90.00
_cell.angle_beta   90.00
_cell.angle_gamma   90.00
#
_symmetry.space_group_name_H-M   'P 1'
#
loop_
_entity.id
_entity.type
_entity.pdbx_description
1 polymer ?
#
loop_
_entity_poly.entity_id
_entity_poly.type
_entity_poly.pdbx_seq_one_letter_code
_entity_poly.pdbx_strand_id
1 'polypeptide(L)'
;MTEIRDLSKDELEQETRIYRFLHQINIVRDTAKRLLKKGPHLGIQMKAEKDGPLQMEFRPPDIQTATELAVVIEPLVRESSDIHYNTIIELCRAQNESSELVTLHEKATTAAAGIKKGGMQLVHNDQERTPEWIYERFMDKMVNVGDIEAREYEENLNRDPILRDLLLFQFYDYSMSMIRFLIWLQEAFKSGEFLPKGAYRDHICITCGRSGDDVNFTKVEHTLPEALGNTHSVLPRGYCCDKCQNIMAPVEGKILETLPFAMTKLLFTKHTKAGRFPKAKLGQIHYEKTKPNHLRMDVFSGKAGFTDVQKADDGKVKFNLTASSRFDHIALGRVLVLSATINSKEPAQNI
;
A
#
# COMPACT_ATOMS: atom_id res chain seq x y z
N MET A 1 29.35 -30.11 9.07
CA MET A 1 28.54 -29.47 8.02
C MET A 1 27.09 -29.69 8.38
N THR A 2 26.42 -28.66 8.88
CA THR A 2 24.97 -28.68 9.06
C THR A 2 24.36 -28.78 7.65
N GLU A 3 23.45 -29.73 7.43
CA GLU A 3 22.74 -29.80 6.15
C GLU A 3 21.89 -28.53 6.00
N ILE A 4 22.14 -27.79 4.92
CA ILE A 4 21.31 -26.64 4.55
C ILE A 4 19.92 -27.19 4.24
N ARG A 5 18.97 -26.96 5.14
CA ARG A 5 17.57 -27.28 4.86
C ARG A 5 17.00 -26.21 3.94
N ASP A 6 16.79 -26.56 2.68
CA ASP A 6 15.98 -25.76 1.79
C ASP A 6 14.50 -25.87 2.19
N LEU A 7 13.80 -24.73 2.16
CA LEU A 7 12.36 -24.72 2.38
C LEU A 7 11.65 -25.40 1.23
N SER A 8 10.56 -26.08 1.56
CA SER A 8 9.58 -26.39 0.53
C SER A 8 9.06 -25.08 -0.09
N LYS A 9 8.68 -25.16 -1.36
CA LYS A 9 8.07 -24.02 -2.06
C LYS A 9 6.86 -23.46 -1.30
N ASP A 10 6.09 -24.34 -0.66
CA ASP A 10 4.89 -23.99 0.09
C ASP A 10 5.22 -23.22 1.37
N GLU A 11 6.23 -23.64 2.14
CA GLU A 11 6.69 -22.91 3.34
C GLU A 11 7.15 -21.49 2.97
N LEU A 12 7.89 -21.35 1.86
CA LEU A 12 8.37 -20.07 1.36
C LEU A 12 7.22 -19.14 0.93
N GLU A 13 6.22 -19.71 0.25
CA GLU A 13 5.04 -18.97 -0.20
C GLU A 13 4.22 -18.48 1.00
N GLN A 14 4.05 -19.31 2.02
CA GLN A 14 3.32 -18.96 3.25
C GLN A 14 4.03 -17.88 4.04
N GLU A 15 5.35 -18.01 4.26
CA GLU A 15 6.17 -16.98 4.92
C GLU A 15 6.07 -15.64 4.18
N THR A 16 6.17 -15.67 2.85
CA THR A 16 6.03 -14.51 1.98
C THR A 16 4.66 -13.84 2.12
N ARG A 17 3.59 -14.64 2.12
CA ARG A 17 2.21 -14.15 2.22
C ARG A 17 1.96 -13.47 3.57
N ILE A 18 2.46 -14.06 4.66
CA ILE A 18 2.36 -13.49 6.00
C ILE A 18 3.18 -12.21 6.14
N TYR A 19 4.40 -12.20 5.60
CA TYR A 19 5.20 -10.97 5.55
C TYR A 19 4.45 -9.85 4.84
N ARG A 20 3.91 -10.11 3.65
CA ARG A 20 3.18 -9.13 2.84
C ARG A 20 1.94 -8.61 3.57
N PHE A 21 1.19 -9.49 4.24
CA PHE A 21 0.06 -9.09 5.09
C PHE A 21 0.48 -8.14 6.21
N LEU A 22 1.49 -8.52 7.00
CA LEU A 22 1.97 -7.71 8.12
C LEU A 22 2.57 -6.38 7.66
N HIS A 23 3.32 -6.40 6.55
CA HIS A 23 3.90 -5.22 5.92
C HIS A 23 2.80 -4.26 5.45
N GLN A 24 1.77 -4.76 4.77
CA GLN A 24 0.64 -3.94 4.34
C GLN A 24 -0.11 -3.32 5.52
N ILE A 25 -0.32 -4.04 6.63
CA ILE A 25 -0.92 -3.46 7.84
C ILE A 25 -0.06 -2.33 8.42
N ASN A 26 1.28 -2.43 8.36
CA ASN A 26 2.14 -1.33 8.79
C ASN A 26 1.94 -0.09 7.91
N ILE A 27 1.86 -0.25 6.59
CA ILE A 27 1.55 0.85 5.66
C ILE A 27 0.20 1.47 6.00
N VAL A 28 -0.83 0.64 6.24
CA VAL A 28 -2.16 1.09 6.64
C VAL A 28 -2.10 1.91 7.94
N ARG A 29 -1.43 1.40 8.98
CA ARG A 29 -1.27 2.08 10.27
C ARG A 29 -0.60 3.44 10.10
N ASP A 30 0.49 3.50 9.35
CA ASP A 30 1.24 4.75 9.16
C ASP A 30 0.45 5.77 8.32
N THR A 31 -0.32 5.28 7.35
CA THR A 31 -1.25 6.10 6.55
C THR A 31 -2.34 6.69 7.43
N ALA A 32 -3.01 5.86 8.23
CA ALA A 32 -4.05 6.30 9.15
C ALA A 32 -3.50 7.32 10.17
N LYS A 33 -2.35 7.03 10.79
CA LYS A 33 -1.68 7.97 11.71
C LYS A 33 -1.36 9.32 11.04
N ARG A 34 -0.86 9.30 9.80
CA ARG A 34 -0.53 10.51 9.04
C ARG A 34 -1.78 11.34 8.75
N LEU A 35 -2.86 10.70 8.31
CA LEU A 35 -4.08 11.40 7.90
C LEU A 35 -4.84 11.94 9.12
N LEU A 36 -4.90 11.20 10.21
CA LEU A 36 -5.50 11.66 11.48
C LEU A 36 -4.78 12.87 12.09
N LYS A 37 -3.46 13.01 11.87
CA LYS A 37 -2.68 14.18 12.35
C LYS A 37 -3.00 15.49 11.62
N LYS A 38 -3.59 15.46 10.42
CA LYS A 38 -3.79 16.68 9.61
C LYS A 38 -4.99 17.54 10.04
N GLY A 39 -6.00 16.98 10.72
CA GLY A 39 -7.16 17.69 11.28
C GLY A 39 -8.10 18.38 10.27
N PRO A 40 -9.35 18.78 10.66
CA PRO A 40 -10.07 18.44 11.90
C PRO A 40 -11.12 17.33 11.71
N HIS A 41 -11.29 16.52 12.76
CA HIS A 41 -12.45 15.68 13.11
C HIS A 41 -13.28 15.08 11.97
N LEU A 42 -12.76 14.00 11.41
CA LEU A 42 -13.55 13.01 10.67
C LEU A 42 -14.64 12.50 11.63
N GLY A 43 -15.89 12.87 11.38
CA GLY A 43 -16.99 12.52 12.28
C GLY A 43 -18.30 13.24 12.03
N ILE A 44 -19.34 12.77 12.70
CA ILE A 44 -20.64 13.43 12.79
C ILE A 44 -20.60 14.31 14.04
N GLN A 45 -20.73 15.63 13.90
CA GLN A 45 -20.99 16.52 15.02
C GLN A 45 -22.50 16.69 15.16
N MET A 46 -23.06 16.23 16.27
CA MET A 46 -24.46 16.46 16.62
C MET A 46 -24.52 17.59 17.65
N LYS A 47 -25.25 18.65 17.32
CA LYS A 47 -25.58 19.73 18.25
C LYS A 47 -27.08 19.74 18.46
N ALA A 48 -27.50 19.55 19.70
CA ALA A 48 -28.90 19.71 20.10
C ALA A 48 -28.97 20.91 21.05
N GLU A 49 -29.77 21.92 20.69
CA GLU A 49 -30.16 22.97 21.63
C GLU A 49 -31.34 22.49 22.47
N LYS A 50 -31.46 22.98 23.71
CA LYS A 50 -32.38 22.47 24.74
C LYS A 50 -33.85 22.39 24.28
N ASP A 51 -34.24 23.21 23.29
CA ASP A 51 -35.56 23.26 22.67
C ASP A 51 -35.49 23.49 21.13
N GLY A 52 -34.33 23.22 20.52
CA GLY A 52 -34.06 23.50 19.10
C GLY A 52 -33.94 22.24 18.22
N PRO A 53 -33.96 22.38 16.89
CA PRO A 53 -33.76 21.25 15.99
C PRO A 53 -32.37 20.63 16.20
N LEU A 54 -32.31 19.30 16.09
CA LEU A 54 -31.04 18.58 16.06
C LEU A 54 -30.24 18.99 14.81
N GLN A 55 -29.11 19.67 15.01
CA GLN A 55 -28.18 19.98 13.93
C GLN A 55 -27.15 18.87 13.84
N MET A 56 -27.11 18.19 12.69
CA MET A 56 -26.07 17.23 12.36
C MET A 56 -25.14 17.86 11.33
N GLU A 57 -23.88 18.07 11.70
CA GLU A 57 -22.84 18.50 10.78
C GLU A 57 -21.97 17.28 10.46
N PHE A 58 -22.01 16.86 9.20
CA PHE A 58 -21.20 15.75 8.72
C PHE A 58 -19.88 16.27 8.15
N ARG A 59 -18.75 15.78 8.67
CA ARG A 59 -17.42 16.12 8.17
C ARG A 59 -16.74 14.87 7.60
N PRO A 60 -17.07 14.48 6.35
CA PRO A 60 -16.35 13.40 5.68
C PRO A 60 -14.89 13.81 5.44
N PRO A 61 -13.98 12.83 5.30
CA PRO A 61 -12.69 13.13 4.71
C PRO A 61 -12.86 13.77 3.33
N ASP A 62 -11.88 14.58 2.92
CA ASP A 62 -11.78 14.90 1.51
C ASP A 62 -11.61 13.60 0.68
N ILE A 63 -12.11 13.62 -0.55
CA ILE A 63 -12.14 12.44 -1.42
C ILE A 63 -10.75 11.83 -1.62
N GLN A 64 -9.70 12.64 -1.61
CA GLN A 64 -8.32 12.19 -1.78
C GLN A 64 -7.85 11.42 -0.54
N THR A 65 -8.09 11.94 0.66
CA THR A 65 -7.83 11.25 1.93
C THR A 65 -8.59 9.91 2.00
N ALA A 66 -9.87 9.89 1.63
CA ALA A 66 -10.67 8.67 1.60
C ALA A 66 -10.11 7.64 0.60
N THR A 67 -9.70 8.11 -0.58
CA THR A 67 -9.11 7.27 -1.62
C THR A 67 -7.75 6.72 -1.20
N GLU A 68 -6.89 7.51 -0.55
CA GLU A 68 -5.61 7.03 -0.01
C GLU A 68 -5.82 5.89 1.00
N LEU A 69 -6.76 6.05 1.94
CA LEU A 69 -7.09 5.00 2.92
C LEU A 69 -7.62 3.74 2.26
N ALA A 70 -8.58 3.87 1.35
CA ALA A 70 -9.20 2.74 0.68
C ALA A 70 -8.18 1.94 -0.15
N VAL A 71 -7.31 2.62 -0.89
CA VAL A 71 -6.26 1.97 -1.69
C VAL A 71 -5.27 1.19 -0.83
N VAL A 72 -4.89 1.68 0.36
CA VAL A 72 -3.95 0.95 1.22
C VAL A 72 -4.60 -0.22 1.95
N ILE A 73 -5.91 -0.21 2.22
CA ILE A 73 -6.58 -1.36 2.84
C ILE A 73 -7.06 -2.40 1.83
N GLU A 74 -7.27 -2.02 0.56
CA GLU A 74 -7.81 -2.89 -0.49
C GLU A 74 -7.20 -4.31 -0.49
N PRO A 75 -5.86 -4.49 -0.48
CA PRO A 75 -5.28 -5.84 -0.51
C PRO A 75 -5.63 -6.70 0.69
N LEU A 76 -6.03 -6.10 1.82
CA LEU A 76 -6.33 -6.81 3.05
C LEU A 76 -7.81 -7.16 3.18
N VAL A 77 -8.69 -6.44 2.48
CA VAL A 77 -10.16 -6.55 2.62
C VAL A 77 -10.84 -7.14 1.41
N ARG A 78 -10.18 -7.15 0.24
CA ARG A 78 -10.73 -7.71 -0.98
C ARG A 78 -10.54 -9.22 -1.03
N GLU A 79 -11.62 -9.98 -1.19
CA GLU A 79 -11.59 -11.45 -1.16
C GLU A 79 -10.69 -12.08 -2.24
N SER A 80 -10.53 -11.40 -3.38
CA SER A 80 -9.64 -11.84 -4.46
C SER A 80 -8.15 -11.71 -4.14
N SER A 81 -7.79 -11.08 -3.02
CA SER A 81 -6.41 -10.88 -2.63
C SER A 81 -5.86 -12.10 -1.89
N ASP A 82 -4.63 -12.48 -2.22
CA ASP A 82 -3.94 -13.58 -1.54
C ASP A 82 -3.52 -13.23 -0.10
N ILE A 83 -3.50 -11.94 0.24
CA ILE A 83 -3.27 -11.45 1.61
C ILE A 83 -4.55 -10.91 2.27
N HIS A 84 -5.73 -11.33 1.78
CA HIS A 84 -7.00 -11.05 2.44
C HIS A 84 -6.97 -11.54 3.90
N TYR A 85 -7.51 -10.76 4.83
CA TYR A 85 -7.40 -11.05 6.27
C TYR A 85 -7.91 -12.46 6.62
N ASN A 86 -9.02 -12.91 6.01
CA ASN A 86 -9.57 -14.23 6.30
C ASN A 86 -8.64 -15.35 5.81
N THR A 87 -8.03 -15.17 4.63
CA THR A 87 -7.04 -16.11 4.08
C THR A 87 -5.86 -16.29 5.03
N ILE A 88 -5.41 -15.21 5.68
CA ILE A 88 -4.30 -15.27 6.66
C ILE A 88 -4.72 -15.94 7.97
N ILE A 89 -5.92 -15.65 8.47
CA ILE A 89 -6.43 -16.32 9.68
C ILE A 89 -6.56 -17.84 9.44
N GLU A 90 -7.13 -18.24 8.31
CA GLU A 90 -7.24 -19.68 7.95
C GLU A 90 -5.86 -20.33 7.78
N LEU A 91 -4.91 -19.62 7.17
CA LEU A 91 -3.53 -20.09 7.06
C LEU A 91 -2.90 -20.35 8.44
N CYS A 92 -3.03 -19.40 9.37
CA CYS A 92 -2.55 -19.58 10.74
C CYS A 92 -3.25 -20.76 11.43
N ARG A 93 -4.58 -20.88 11.27
CA ARG A 93 -5.38 -21.95 11.88
C ARG A 93 -4.98 -23.34 11.38
N ALA A 94 -4.71 -23.47 10.09
CA ALA A 94 -4.27 -24.74 9.49
C ALA A 94 -2.90 -25.22 10.04
N GLN A 95 -2.11 -24.33 10.63
CA GLN A 95 -0.78 -24.63 11.16
C GLN A 95 -0.71 -24.71 12.68
N ASN A 96 -1.78 -24.29 13.37
CA ASN A 96 -1.81 -24.21 14.81
C ASN A 96 -3.23 -24.51 15.32
N GLU A 97 -3.38 -25.66 15.98
CA GLU A 97 -4.66 -26.10 16.56
C GLU A 97 -4.91 -25.54 17.97
N SER A 98 -4.19 -24.48 18.38
CA SER A 98 -4.38 -23.90 19.72
C SER A 98 -5.80 -23.38 19.91
N SER A 99 -6.35 -23.65 21.09
CA SER A 99 -7.69 -23.20 21.50
C SER A 99 -7.82 -21.66 21.44
N GLU A 100 -6.71 -20.97 21.67
CA GLU A 100 -6.57 -19.53 21.62
C GLU A 100 -6.70 -19.01 20.18
N LEU A 101 -6.15 -19.73 19.19
CA LEU A 101 -6.30 -19.36 17.78
C LEU A 101 -7.71 -19.62 17.25
N VAL A 102 -8.36 -20.70 17.69
CA VAL A 102 -9.78 -20.94 17.40
C VAL A 102 -10.63 -19.79 17.96
N THR A 103 -10.38 -19.39 19.20
CA THR A 103 -11.07 -18.26 19.83
C THR A 103 -10.79 -16.94 19.08
N LEU A 104 -9.56 -16.72 18.63
CA LEU A 104 -9.20 -15.54 17.83
C LEU A 104 -9.95 -15.54 16.50
N HIS A 105 -10.02 -16.68 15.81
CA HIS A 105 -10.74 -16.83 14.54
C HIS A 105 -12.22 -16.48 14.70
N GLU A 106 -12.90 -17.03 15.71
CA GLU A 106 -14.32 -16.76 15.97
C GLU A 106 -14.57 -15.27 16.27
N LYS A 107 -13.71 -14.66 17.11
CA LYS A 107 -13.76 -13.22 17.41
C LYS A 107 -13.53 -12.38 16.17
N ALA A 108 -12.54 -12.74 15.35
CA ALA A 108 -12.21 -12.00 14.14
C ALA A 108 -13.32 -12.09 13.10
N THR A 109 -13.89 -13.28 12.90
CA THR A 109 -15.03 -13.53 12.01
C THR A 109 -16.25 -12.72 12.45
N THR A 110 -16.58 -12.75 13.74
CA THR A 110 -17.70 -12.00 14.31
C THR A 110 -17.52 -10.50 14.16
N ALA A 111 -16.31 -9.99 14.48
CA ALA A 111 -15.99 -8.58 14.33
C ALA A 111 -16.07 -8.11 12.87
N ALA A 112 -15.48 -8.87 11.94
CA ALA A 112 -15.53 -8.55 10.52
C ALA A 112 -16.97 -8.58 9.97
N ALA A 113 -17.78 -9.58 10.33
CA ALA A 113 -19.19 -9.63 9.94
C ALA A 113 -19.98 -8.42 10.46
N GLY A 114 -19.72 -7.98 11.69
CA GLY A 114 -20.30 -6.76 12.24
C GLY A 114 -19.92 -5.51 11.46
N ILE A 115 -18.65 -5.38 11.06
CA ILE A 115 -18.17 -4.25 10.24
C ILE A 115 -18.79 -4.27 8.84
N LYS A 116 -18.85 -5.44 8.20
CA LYS A 116 -19.45 -5.62 6.86
C LYS A 116 -20.93 -5.26 6.85
N LYS A 117 -21.67 -5.59 7.91
CA LYS A 117 -23.09 -5.23 8.09
C LYS A 117 -23.27 -3.74 8.39
N GLY A 118 -22.37 -3.15 9.16
CA GLY A 118 -22.46 -1.76 9.61
C GLY A 118 -23.49 -1.51 10.70
N GLY A 119 -23.41 -0.33 11.31
CA GLY A 119 -24.39 0.15 12.27
C GLY A 119 -25.60 0.86 11.64
N MET A 120 -25.51 1.22 10.35
CA MET A 120 -26.55 1.93 9.61
C MET A 120 -26.92 1.15 8.36
N GLN A 121 -28.19 0.73 8.25
CA GLN A 121 -28.72 0.13 7.03
C GLN A 121 -29.16 1.23 6.07
N LEU A 122 -28.64 1.20 4.84
CA LEU A 122 -29.06 2.09 3.78
C LEU A 122 -29.89 1.30 2.77
N VAL A 123 -31.16 1.67 2.60
CA VAL A 123 -32.01 1.11 1.54
C VAL A 123 -32.22 2.18 0.49
N HIS A 124 -31.89 1.88 -0.76
CA HIS A 124 -32.08 2.80 -1.88
C HIS A 124 -32.54 2.02 -3.10
N ASN A 125 -33.70 2.39 -3.66
CA ASN A 125 -34.40 1.66 -4.72
C ASN A 125 -34.66 0.20 -4.35
N ASP A 126 -35.23 -0.04 -3.16
CA ASP A 126 -35.57 -1.36 -2.61
C ASP A 126 -34.39 -2.34 -2.49
N GLN A 127 -33.16 -1.84 -2.59
CA GLN A 127 -31.93 -2.61 -2.40
C GLN A 127 -31.23 -2.16 -1.13
N GLU A 128 -30.99 -3.12 -0.23
CA GLU A 128 -30.11 -2.93 0.92
C GLU A 128 -28.67 -2.76 0.43
N ARG A 129 -28.00 -1.72 0.93
CA ARG A 129 -26.62 -1.39 0.64
C ARG A 129 -25.83 -1.51 1.93
N THR A 130 -25.09 -2.59 2.07
CA THR A 130 -24.17 -2.78 3.20
C THR A 130 -22.94 -1.89 3.02
N PRO A 131 -22.25 -1.49 4.11
CA PRO A 131 -20.99 -0.76 4.00
C PRO A 131 -19.94 -1.45 3.14
N GLU A 132 -19.86 -2.80 3.19
CA GLU A 132 -18.99 -3.57 2.31
C GLU A 132 -19.36 -3.38 0.84
N TRP A 133 -20.64 -3.52 0.48
CA TRP A 133 -21.11 -3.29 -0.88
C TRP A 133 -20.76 -1.87 -1.36
N ILE A 134 -20.93 -0.87 -0.50
CA ILE A 134 -20.60 0.53 -0.82
C ILE A 134 -19.10 0.67 -1.03
N TYR A 135 -18.28 0.06 -0.16
CA TYR A 135 -16.83 0.04 -0.32
C TYR A 135 -16.40 -0.53 -1.67
N GLU A 136 -16.88 -1.73 -2.00
CA GLU A 136 -16.59 -2.37 -3.28
C GLU A 136 -17.06 -1.51 -4.46
N ARG A 137 -18.27 -0.94 -4.37
CA ARG A 137 -18.82 -0.11 -5.43
C ARG A 137 -17.98 1.15 -5.67
N PHE A 138 -17.52 1.81 -4.61
CA PHE A 138 -16.63 2.98 -4.73
C PHE A 138 -15.28 2.58 -5.30
N MET A 139 -14.71 1.45 -4.85
CA MET A 139 -13.46 0.94 -5.40
C MET A 139 -13.59 0.67 -6.90
N ASP A 140 -14.68 0.07 -7.34
CA ASP A 140 -14.89 -0.40 -8.72
C ASP A 140 -15.49 0.64 -9.66
N LYS A 141 -16.04 1.74 -9.16
CA LYS A 141 -16.64 2.78 -10.00
C LYS A 141 -16.00 4.15 -9.87
N MET A 142 -15.09 4.34 -8.92
CA MET A 142 -14.50 5.66 -8.69
C MET A 142 -12.99 5.65 -8.45
N VAL A 143 -12.44 4.56 -7.88
CA VAL A 143 -11.02 4.49 -7.51
C VAL A 143 -10.19 3.71 -8.53
N ASN A 144 -10.62 2.50 -8.91
CA ASN A 144 -9.87 1.59 -9.79
C ASN A 144 -10.24 1.70 -11.27
N VAL A 145 -11.04 2.70 -11.67
CA VAL A 145 -11.47 2.92 -13.05
C VAL A 145 -10.82 4.14 -13.67
N GLY A 146 -10.95 4.29 -14.99
CA GLY A 146 -10.52 5.49 -15.70
C GLY A 146 -11.44 6.68 -15.44
N ASP A 147 -10.99 7.88 -15.83
CA ASP A 147 -11.67 9.14 -15.49
C ASP A 147 -13.09 9.26 -16.04
N ILE A 148 -13.35 8.72 -17.23
CA ILE A 148 -14.66 8.79 -17.86
C ILE A 148 -15.69 8.05 -17.00
N GLU A 149 -15.41 6.79 -16.65
CA GLU A 149 -16.30 5.98 -15.82
C GLU A 149 -16.43 6.55 -14.40
N ALA A 150 -15.31 7.02 -13.81
CA ALA A 150 -15.33 7.66 -12.50
C ALA A 150 -16.24 8.90 -12.48
N ARG A 151 -16.14 9.74 -13.53
CA ARG A 151 -16.93 10.96 -13.67
C ARG A 151 -18.40 10.67 -13.89
N GLU A 152 -18.73 9.70 -14.75
CA GLU A 152 -20.12 9.26 -14.94
C GLU A 152 -20.75 8.78 -13.64
N TYR A 153 -20.00 8.02 -12.83
CA TYR A 153 -20.47 7.58 -11.52
C TYR A 153 -20.65 8.75 -10.55
N GLU A 154 -19.71 9.69 -10.51
CA GLU A 154 -19.80 10.89 -9.67
C GLU A 154 -20.97 11.80 -10.07
N GLU A 155 -21.20 12.02 -11.36
CA GLU A 155 -22.35 12.78 -11.87
C GLU A 155 -23.68 12.13 -11.49
N ASN A 156 -23.77 10.79 -11.50
CA ASN A 156 -24.94 10.07 -11.02
C ASN A 156 -25.15 10.22 -9.51
N LEU A 157 -24.08 10.16 -8.71
CA LEU A 157 -24.17 10.42 -7.26
C LEU A 157 -24.62 11.85 -6.96
N ASN A 158 -24.16 12.83 -7.74
CA ASN A 158 -24.51 14.24 -7.54
C ASN A 158 -26.00 14.57 -7.83
N ARG A 159 -26.77 13.65 -8.43
CA ARG A 159 -28.22 13.81 -8.61
C ARG A 159 -29.00 13.74 -7.30
N ASP A 160 -28.45 13.05 -6.30
CA ASP A 160 -29.00 12.98 -4.95
C ASP A 160 -27.88 13.29 -3.92
N PRO A 161 -27.74 14.57 -3.54
CA PRO A 161 -26.68 14.99 -2.61
C PRO A 161 -26.75 14.30 -1.25
N ILE A 162 -27.95 14.00 -0.75
CA ILE A 162 -28.12 13.34 0.55
C ILE A 162 -27.62 11.90 0.47
N LEU A 163 -28.03 11.17 -0.58
CA LEU A 163 -27.55 9.82 -0.80
C LEU A 163 -26.03 9.78 -1.00
N ARG A 164 -25.47 10.72 -1.77
CA ARG A 164 -24.03 10.84 -1.97
C ARG A 164 -23.28 10.95 -0.64
N ASP A 165 -23.72 11.86 0.23
CA ASP A 165 -23.05 12.10 1.52
C ASP A 165 -23.17 10.88 2.45
N LEU A 166 -24.33 10.21 2.47
CA LEU A 166 -24.53 8.96 3.22
C LEU A 166 -23.62 7.82 2.71
N LEU A 167 -23.49 7.68 1.39
CA LEU A 167 -22.61 6.68 0.78
C LEU A 167 -21.13 6.97 1.08
N LEU A 168 -20.69 8.24 0.97
CA LEU A 168 -19.34 8.66 1.33
C LEU A 168 -19.05 8.43 2.82
N PHE A 169 -20.02 8.66 3.68
CA PHE A 169 -19.91 8.34 5.10
C PHE A 169 -19.68 6.85 5.32
N GLN A 170 -20.54 5.99 4.79
CA GLN A 170 -20.43 4.55 4.98
C GLN A 170 -19.13 3.99 4.37
N PHE A 171 -18.70 4.51 3.21
CA PHE A 171 -17.42 4.18 2.60
C PHE A 171 -16.24 4.44 3.56
N TYR A 172 -16.23 5.64 4.16
CA TYR A 172 -15.17 6.03 5.07
C TYR A 172 -15.25 5.28 6.42
N ASP A 173 -16.45 5.12 6.98
CA ASP A 173 -16.66 4.41 8.24
C ASP A 173 -16.26 2.93 8.14
N TYR A 174 -16.63 2.26 7.04
CA TYR A 174 -16.16 0.92 6.73
C TYR A 174 -14.63 0.86 6.69
N SER A 175 -14.01 1.78 5.94
CA SER A 175 -12.54 1.83 5.81
C SER A 175 -11.87 1.96 7.18
N MET A 176 -12.35 2.89 8.02
CA MET A 176 -11.78 3.10 9.36
C MET A 176 -12.02 1.92 10.31
N SER A 177 -13.20 1.31 10.24
CA SER A 177 -13.53 0.13 11.03
C SER A 177 -12.64 -1.06 10.66
N MET A 178 -12.43 -1.28 9.34
CA MET A 178 -11.49 -2.29 8.86
C MET A 178 -10.04 -1.98 9.28
N ILE A 179 -9.60 -0.72 9.27
CA ILE A 179 -8.25 -0.35 9.76
C ILE A 179 -8.07 -0.74 11.23
N ARG A 180 -9.04 -0.41 12.08
CA ARG A 180 -8.99 -0.76 13.51
C ARG A 180 -8.96 -2.27 13.71
N PHE A 181 -9.81 -3.00 12.97
CA PHE A 181 -9.85 -4.44 12.96
C PHE A 181 -8.51 -5.07 12.53
N LEU A 182 -7.92 -4.59 11.43
CA LEU A 182 -6.64 -5.09 10.92
C LEU A 182 -5.48 -4.84 11.87
N ILE A 183 -5.45 -3.66 12.52
CA ILE A 183 -4.45 -3.33 13.55
C ILE A 183 -4.59 -4.27 14.75
N TRP A 184 -5.81 -4.46 15.26
CA TRP A 184 -6.11 -5.40 16.34
C TRP A 184 -5.69 -6.83 15.98
N LEU A 185 -6.02 -7.28 14.77
CA LEU A 185 -5.69 -8.61 14.29
C LEU A 185 -4.18 -8.84 14.23
N GLN A 186 -3.42 -7.85 13.73
CA GLN A 186 -1.96 -7.92 13.74
C GLN A 186 -1.39 -8.02 15.16
N GLU A 187 -1.94 -7.25 16.11
CA GLU A 187 -1.52 -7.28 17.51
C GLU A 187 -1.81 -8.65 18.14
N ALA A 188 -3.00 -9.20 17.90
CA ALA A 188 -3.38 -10.53 18.36
C ALA A 188 -2.46 -11.64 17.81
N PHE A 189 -2.12 -11.59 16.52
CA PHE A 189 -1.17 -12.53 15.93
C PHE A 189 0.23 -12.44 16.56
N LYS A 190 0.69 -11.23 16.87
CA LYS A 190 2.00 -11.02 17.51
C LYS A 190 1.99 -11.48 18.97
N SER A 191 0.94 -11.19 19.74
CA SER A 191 0.87 -11.51 21.16
C SER A 191 0.63 -12.99 21.44
N GLY A 192 -0.11 -13.67 20.57
CA GLY A 192 -0.43 -15.09 20.73
C GLY A 192 0.59 -16.04 20.11
N GLU A 193 1.69 -15.53 19.54
CA GLU A 193 2.68 -16.33 18.81
C GLU A 193 2.04 -17.21 17.71
N PHE A 194 0.94 -16.75 17.12
CA PHE A 194 0.19 -17.49 16.10
C PHE A 194 0.82 -17.42 14.70
N LEU A 195 1.79 -16.51 14.53
CA LEU A 195 2.56 -16.42 13.31
C LEU A 195 3.40 -17.69 13.17
N PRO A 196 3.42 -18.34 11.99
CA PRO A 196 4.29 -19.47 11.73
C PRO A 196 5.72 -19.12 12.09
N LYS A 197 6.41 -20.05 12.72
CA LYS A 197 7.84 -19.90 12.95
C LYS A 197 8.50 -19.72 11.58
N GLY A 198 9.21 -18.60 11.42
CA GLY A 198 9.97 -18.35 10.21
C GLY A 198 10.85 -19.55 9.91
N ALA A 199 10.99 -19.86 8.64
CA ALA A 199 11.84 -20.93 8.17
C ALA A 199 13.25 -20.86 8.76
N TYR A 200 13.68 -21.95 9.39
CA TYR A 200 15.08 -22.11 9.76
C TYR A 200 15.90 -22.34 8.48
N ARG A 201 16.92 -21.51 8.25
CA ARG A 201 17.84 -21.64 7.12
C ARG A 201 19.23 -21.19 7.52
N ASP A 202 20.24 -21.79 6.94
CA ASP A 202 21.61 -21.28 7.04
C ASP A 202 21.68 -19.95 6.30
N HIS A 203 22.03 -18.88 7.01
CA HIS A 203 22.02 -17.53 6.46
C HIS A 203 23.31 -17.27 5.67
N ILE A 204 23.21 -17.34 4.34
CA ILE A 204 24.28 -16.98 3.42
C ILE A 204 23.80 -15.80 2.57
N CYS A 205 24.53 -14.68 2.63
CA CYS A 205 24.16 -13.50 1.86
C CYS A 205 24.46 -13.70 0.37
N ILE A 206 23.44 -13.63 -0.50
CA ILE A 206 23.58 -13.81 -1.95
C ILE A 206 24.48 -12.74 -2.61
N THR A 207 24.65 -11.58 -1.95
CA THR A 207 25.44 -10.46 -2.49
C THR A 207 26.91 -10.55 -2.13
N CYS A 208 27.25 -10.95 -0.91
CA CYS A 208 28.65 -10.96 -0.42
C CYS A 208 29.17 -12.35 -0.03
N GLY A 209 28.35 -13.39 -0.10
CA GLY A 209 28.71 -14.77 0.27
C GLY A 209 28.93 -15.01 1.77
N ARG A 210 28.88 -13.96 2.61
CA ARG A 210 29.14 -14.07 4.05
C ARG A 210 27.97 -14.74 4.79
N SER A 211 28.33 -15.51 5.81
CA SER A 211 27.45 -16.30 6.66
C SER A 211 28.03 -16.38 8.07
N GLY A 212 27.21 -16.72 9.07
CA GLY A 212 27.62 -16.88 10.46
C GLY A 212 27.02 -15.84 11.40
N ASP A 213 27.36 -15.95 12.69
CA ASP A 213 26.76 -15.18 13.78
C ASP A 213 27.12 -13.68 13.74
N ASP A 214 28.16 -13.29 13.01
CA ASP A 214 28.59 -11.90 12.84
C ASP A 214 27.82 -11.15 11.73
N VAL A 215 26.92 -11.85 11.03
CA VAL A 215 26.14 -11.29 9.92
C VAL A 215 24.66 -11.22 10.27
N ASN A 216 24.12 -10.00 10.29
CA ASN A 216 22.69 -9.77 10.57
C ASN A 216 21.82 -9.90 9.31
N PHE A 217 20.71 -10.63 9.43
CA PHE A 217 19.71 -10.85 8.39
C PHE A 217 18.30 -10.48 8.90
N THR A 218 18.15 -9.25 9.41
CA THR A 218 16.92 -8.84 10.09
C THR A 218 15.82 -8.39 9.13
N LYS A 219 16.19 -8.09 7.88
CA LYS A 219 15.34 -7.44 6.89
C LYS A 219 14.88 -8.42 5.80
N VAL A 220 13.68 -8.20 5.31
CA VAL A 220 13.15 -8.82 4.09
C VAL A 220 13.47 -7.86 2.94
N GLU A 221 13.93 -8.40 1.82
CA GLU A 221 14.23 -7.63 0.61
C GLU A 221 13.22 -7.96 -0.49
N HIS A 222 13.13 -7.14 -1.53
CA HIS A 222 12.35 -7.45 -2.71
C HIS A 222 13.28 -7.76 -3.89
N THR A 223 12.93 -8.74 -4.72
CA THR A 223 13.74 -9.08 -5.91
C THR A 223 13.81 -7.91 -6.90
N LEU A 224 12.72 -7.14 -6.98
CA LEU A 224 12.65 -5.83 -7.59
C LEU A 224 12.23 -4.81 -6.53
N PRO A 225 12.76 -3.57 -6.53
CA PRO A 225 12.40 -2.59 -5.53
C PRO A 225 10.88 -2.41 -5.39
N GLU A 226 10.38 -2.48 -4.16
CA GLU A 226 8.96 -2.24 -3.85
C GLU A 226 8.47 -0.89 -4.38
N ALA A 227 9.37 0.10 -4.46
CA ALA A 227 9.09 1.42 -5.03
C ALA A 227 8.66 1.40 -6.51
N LEU A 228 8.93 0.31 -7.25
CA LEU A 228 8.47 0.06 -8.62
C LEU A 228 7.13 -0.67 -8.69
N GLY A 229 6.48 -0.90 -7.55
CA GLY A 229 5.19 -1.59 -7.46
C GLY A 229 5.31 -3.10 -7.25
N ASN A 230 6.52 -3.62 -7.00
CA ASN A 230 6.68 -5.03 -6.64
C ASN A 230 6.26 -5.26 -5.19
N THR A 231 5.05 -5.77 -4.99
CA THR A 231 4.52 -6.15 -3.67
C THR A 231 4.49 -7.66 -3.45
N HIS A 232 4.86 -8.46 -4.46
CA HIS A 232 4.68 -9.93 -4.47
C HIS A 232 5.99 -10.70 -4.34
N SER A 233 7.03 -10.28 -5.07
CA SER A 233 8.29 -11.02 -5.14
C SER A 233 9.25 -10.52 -4.08
N VAL A 234 9.28 -11.23 -2.96
CA VAL A 234 10.13 -10.94 -1.81
C VAL A 234 11.21 -12.00 -1.66
N LEU A 235 12.36 -11.57 -1.14
CA LEU A 235 13.43 -12.41 -0.62
C LEU A 235 13.30 -12.39 0.90
N PRO A 236 12.84 -13.50 1.53
CA PRO A 236 12.72 -13.57 2.98
C PRO A 236 14.04 -13.30 3.71
N ARG A 237 13.94 -13.17 5.04
CA ARG A 237 15.12 -13.01 5.89
C ARG A 237 16.10 -14.16 5.66
N GLY A 238 17.39 -13.82 5.62
CA GLY A 238 18.47 -14.78 5.42
C GLY A 238 19.11 -14.75 4.03
N TYR A 239 18.49 -14.12 3.02
CA TYR A 239 19.07 -14.04 1.67
C TYR A 239 19.98 -12.84 1.46
N CYS A 240 19.65 -11.67 2.01
CA CYS A 240 20.49 -10.48 1.93
C CYS A 240 20.79 -9.96 3.33
N CYS A 241 22.08 -9.79 3.66
CA CYS A 241 22.46 -9.25 4.96
C CYS A 241 22.22 -7.75 5.03
N ASP A 242 22.03 -7.26 6.26
CA ASP A 242 21.70 -5.86 6.53
C ASP A 242 22.77 -4.89 5.99
N LYS A 243 24.05 -5.29 6.03
CA LYS A 243 25.17 -4.50 5.48
C LYS A 243 25.04 -4.31 3.97
N CYS A 244 24.82 -5.39 3.22
CA CYS A 244 24.68 -5.33 1.76
C CYS A 244 23.44 -4.53 1.37
N GLN A 245 22.34 -4.72 2.07
CA GLN A 245 21.12 -3.95 1.82
C GLN A 245 21.33 -2.46 2.06
N ASN A 246 21.99 -2.06 3.16
CA ASN A 246 22.28 -0.65 3.43
C ASN A 246 23.20 -0.02 2.36
N ILE A 247 24.08 -0.81 1.75
CA ILE A 247 24.94 -0.38 0.63
C ILE A 247 24.13 -0.23 -0.66
N MET A 248 23.18 -1.14 -0.91
CA MET A 248 22.39 -1.16 -2.16
C MET A 248 21.27 -0.12 -2.17
N ALA A 249 20.64 0.17 -1.03
CA ALA A 249 19.49 1.07 -0.95
C ALA A 249 19.73 2.49 -1.54
N PRO A 250 20.89 3.16 -1.32
CA PRO A 250 21.18 4.43 -1.98
C PRO A 250 21.36 4.31 -3.50
N VAL A 251 21.85 3.16 -3.98
CA VAL A 251 22.01 2.88 -5.43
C VAL A 251 20.64 2.78 -6.08
N GLU A 252 19.77 1.97 -5.49
CA GLU A 252 18.39 1.81 -5.95
C GLU A 252 17.65 3.14 -5.94
N GLY A 253 17.79 3.91 -4.86
CA GLY A 253 17.20 5.25 -4.75
C GLY A 253 17.52 6.14 -5.95
N LYS A 254 18.78 6.19 -6.38
CA LYS A 254 19.21 6.97 -7.56
C LYS A 254 18.68 6.39 -8.87
N ILE A 255 18.66 5.07 -9.02
CA ILE A 255 18.11 4.43 -10.22
C ILE A 255 16.61 4.77 -10.37
N LEU A 256 15.86 4.75 -9.25
CA LEU A 256 14.43 5.06 -9.22
C LEU A 256 14.09 6.50 -9.60
N GLU A 257 15.06 7.42 -9.53
CA GLU A 257 14.90 8.82 -9.95
C GLU A 257 15.16 9.03 -11.45
N THR A 258 15.72 8.04 -12.14
CA THR A 258 15.91 8.11 -13.60
C THR A 258 14.58 7.93 -14.33
N LEU A 259 14.44 8.58 -15.50
CA LEU A 259 13.18 8.67 -16.24
C LEU A 259 12.41 7.35 -16.40
N PRO A 260 13.00 6.24 -16.91
CA PRO A 260 12.23 5.01 -17.11
C PRO A 260 11.70 4.44 -15.79
N PHE A 261 12.50 4.44 -14.72
CA PHE A 261 12.09 3.89 -13.44
C PHE A 261 11.13 4.80 -12.68
N ALA A 262 11.30 6.12 -12.78
CA ALA A 262 10.38 7.10 -12.22
C ALA A 262 8.99 6.99 -12.87
N MET A 263 8.93 6.78 -14.19
CA MET A 263 7.67 6.52 -14.90
C MET A 263 7.05 5.17 -14.52
N THR A 264 7.85 4.09 -14.47
CA THR A 264 7.38 2.78 -13.98
C THR A 264 6.79 2.90 -12.57
N LYS A 265 7.45 3.59 -11.66
CA LYS A 265 6.94 3.88 -10.31
C LYS A 265 5.61 4.63 -10.35
N LEU A 266 5.43 5.63 -11.20
CA LEU A 266 4.16 6.35 -11.31
C LEU A 266 3.03 5.46 -11.81
N LEU A 267 3.32 4.61 -12.81
CA LEU A 267 2.31 3.79 -13.46
C LEU A 267 1.90 2.60 -12.58
N PHE A 268 2.86 1.83 -12.08
CA PHE A 268 2.59 0.53 -11.44
C PHE A 268 2.46 0.60 -9.92
N THR A 269 3.07 1.59 -9.25
CA THR A 269 2.97 1.70 -7.80
C THR A 269 1.59 2.25 -7.42
N LYS A 270 0.81 1.48 -6.65
CA LYS A 270 -0.49 1.94 -6.11
C LYS A 270 -0.28 2.97 -5.00
N HIS A 271 0.65 2.70 -4.09
CA HIS A 271 1.04 3.59 -3.00
C HIS A 271 2.50 3.35 -2.62
N THR A 272 3.13 4.37 -2.05
CA THR A 272 4.47 4.29 -1.46
C THR A 272 4.45 3.55 -0.12
N LYS A 273 5.63 3.23 0.44
CA LYS A 273 5.78 2.72 1.81
C LYS A 273 5.15 3.62 2.87
N ALA A 274 5.06 4.93 2.61
CA ALA A 274 4.38 5.89 3.47
C ALA A 274 2.86 6.00 3.20
N GLY A 275 2.33 5.10 2.36
CA GLY A 275 0.94 5.03 1.91
C GLY A 275 0.43 6.28 1.19
N ARG A 276 1.33 7.03 0.56
CA ARG A 276 0.99 8.14 -0.34
C ARG A 276 1.00 7.65 -1.77
N PHE A 277 0.22 8.29 -2.64
CA PHE A 277 0.39 8.09 -4.07
C PHE A 277 1.79 8.52 -4.55
N PRO A 278 2.39 7.82 -5.53
CA PRO A 278 3.70 8.16 -6.06
C PRO A 278 3.68 9.52 -6.78
N LYS A 279 4.81 10.21 -6.67
CA LYS A 279 5.10 11.44 -7.40
C LYS A 279 6.47 11.35 -8.06
N ALA A 280 6.64 12.04 -9.18
CA ALA A 280 7.95 12.21 -9.80
C ALA A 280 8.07 13.60 -10.45
N LYS A 281 9.29 14.13 -10.45
CA LYS A 281 9.61 15.37 -11.15
C LYS A 281 10.51 15.02 -12.33
N LEU A 282 10.03 15.27 -13.55
CA LEU A 282 10.73 14.95 -14.79
C LEU A 282 10.91 16.26 -15.57
N GLY A 283 12.09 16.86 -15.42
CA GLY A 283 12.37 18.20 -15.96
C GLY A 283 11.49 19.26 -15.31
N GLN A 284 10.67 19.95 -16.12
CA GLN A 284 9.75 21.00 -15.69
C GLN A 284 8.35 20.47 -15.34
N ILE A 285 8.11 19.17 -15.47
CA ILE A 285 6.80 18.57 -15.23
C ILE A 285 6.82 17.78 -13.92
N HIS A 286 5.83 18.05 -13.08
CA HIS A 286 5.56 17.28 -11.88
C HIS A 286 4.38 16.36 -12.14
N TYR A 287 4.62 15.07 -11.95
CA TYR A 287 3.62 14.03 -12.07
C TYR A 287 3.22 13.59 -10.67
N GLU A 288 1.92 13.55 -10.41
CA GLU A 288 1.36 13.04 -9.18
C GLU A 288 0.22 12.08 -9.51
N LYS A 289 0.31 10.87 -8.98
CA LYS A 289 -0.82 9.97 -8.99
C LYS A 289 -1.84 10.46 -7.95
N THR A 290 -3.11 10.54 -8.30
CA THR A 290 -4.17 10.90 -7.33
C THR A 290 -5.17 9.76 -7.10
N LYS A 291 -5.16 8.75 -7.98
CA LYS A 291 -5.87 7.46 -7.87
C LYS A 291 -5.06 6.37 -8.60
N PRO A 292 -5.33 5.06 -8.37
CA PRO A 292 -4.65 3.95 -9.05
C PRO A 292 -4.45 4.09 -10.56
N ASN A 293 -5.42 4.69 -11.28
CA ASN A 293 -5.37 4.84 -12.74
C ASN A 293 -5.43 6.30 -13.22
N HIS A 294 -5.12 7.26 -12.35
CA HIS A 294 -5.16 8.69 -12.67
C HIS A 294 -3.86 9.41 -12.31
N LEU A 295 -3.29 10.09 -13.31
CA LEU A 295 -2.07 10.90 -13.19
C LEU A 295 -2.40 12.37 -13.44
N ARG A 296 -2.14 13.22 -12.44
CA ARG A 296 -2.09 14.66 -12.59
C ARG A 296 -0.71 15.10 -13.08
N MET A 297 -0.70 16.01 -14.05
CA MET A 297 0.51 16.63 -14.59
C MET A 297 0.48 18.12 -14.35
N ASP A 298 1.43 18.64 -13.58
CA ASP A 298 1.59 20.06 -13.30
C ASP A 298 2.87 20.57 -14.00
N VAL A 299 2.75 21.57 -14.87
CA VAL A 299 3.90 22.15 -15.62
C VAL A 299 4.40 23.40 -14.89
N PHE A 300 5.65 23.36 -14.43
CA PHE A 300 6.33 24.49 -13.82
C PHE A 300 7.14 25.27 -14.87
N SER A 301 6.44 25.94 -15.79
CA SER A 301 7.05 26.98 -16.61
C SER A 301 6.20 28.23 -16.53
N GLY A 302 6.79 29.35 -16.08
CA GLY A 302 6.18 30.69 -16.19
C GLY A 302 5.99 31.16 -17.64
N LYS A 303 6.27 30.30 -18.63
CA LYS A 303 5.97 30.49 -20.05
C LYS A 303 4.91 29.47 -20.44
N ALA A 304 3.89 29.95 -21.16
CA ALA A 304 2.65 29.28 -21.56
C ALA A 304 2.81 27.77 -21.80
N GLY A 305 1.89 26.97 -21.26
CA GLY A 305 1.92 25.51 -21.05
C GLY A 305 2.46 24.61 -22.17
N PHE A 306 1.85 23.44 -22.38
CA PHE A 306 2.33 22.52 -23.42
C PHE A 306 2.25 23.21 -24.79
N THR A 307 3.40 23.58 -25.37
CA THR A 307 3.48 24.40 -26.60
C THR A 307 3.01 23.68 -27.86
N ASP A 308 2.73 22.37 -27.79
CA ASP A 308 2.46 21.54 -28.97
C ASP A 308 1.35 20.49 -28.70
N VAL A 309 0.22 20.97 -28.16
CA VAL A 309 -1.01 20.20 -27.94
C VAL A 309 -1.80 20.18 -29.25
N GLN A 310 -1.74 19.08 -29.98
CA GLN A 310 -2.60 18.86 -31.14
C GLN A 310 -3.92 18.24 -30.67
N LYS A 311 -5.05 18.89 -30.97
CA LYS A 311 -6.36 18.26 -30.79
C LYS A 311 -6.51 17.13 -31.80
N ALA A 312 -6.86 15.95 -31.33
CA ALA A 312 -7.28 14.83 -32.17
C ALA A 312 -8.78 14.93 -32.46
N ASP A 313 -9.22 14.34 -33.57
CA ASP A 313 -10.60 14.42 -34.06
C ASP A 313 -11.63 13.77 -33.13
N ASP A 314 -11.19 12.93 -32.19
CA ASP A 314 -12.01 12.24 -31.20
C ASP A 314 -12.12 12.97 -29.84
N GLY A 315 -11.74 14.26 -29.80
CA GLY A 315 -11.71 15.04 -28.58
C GLY A 315 -10.53 14.73 -27.65
N LYS A 316 -9.62 13.84 -28.06
CA LYS A 316 -8.35 13.62 -27.35
C LYS A 316 -7.32 14.67 -27.70
N VAL A 317 -6.24 14.69 -26.95
CA VAL A 317 -5.07 15.53 -27.22
C VAL A 317 -3.88 14.65 -27.49
N LYS A 318 -3.14 14.93 -28.57
CA LYS A 318 -1.80 14.42 -28.80
C LYS A 318 -0.79 15.46 -28.37
N PHE A 319 0.20 15.04 -27.59
CA PHE A 319 1.34 15.86 -27.24
C PHE A 319 2.59 14.98 -27.20
N ASN A 320 3.73 15.54 -27.59
CA ASN A 320 5.02 14.86 -27.49
C ASN A 320 5.74 15.31 -26.23
N LEU A 321 6.08 14.35 -25.37
CA LEU A 321 6.95 14.57 -24.22
C LEU A 321 8.37 14.20 -24.60
N THR A 322 9.23 15.21 -24.78
CA THR A 322 10.68 14.99 -24.86
C THR A 322 11.33 15.42 -23.55
N ALA A 323 11.62 14.45 -22.69
CA ALA A 323 12.35 14.69 -21.45
C ALA A 323 13.85 14.42 -21.69
N SER A 324 14.68 15.45 -21.65
CA SER A 324 16.14 15.31 -21.69
C SER A 324 16.71 15.09 -20.28
N SER A 325 16.40 13.95 -19.66
CA SER A 325 17.19 13.55 -18.49
C SER A 325 18.47 12.88 -18.98
N ARG A 326 19.63 13.52 -18.82
CA ARG A 326 20.90 12.81 -19.02
C ARG A 326 21.00 11.76 -17.93
N PHE A 327 21.00 10.48 -18.31
CA PHE A 327 21.36 9.40 -17.39
C PHE A 327 22.79 9.65 -16.90
N ASP A 328 22.92 9.98 -15.62
CA ASP A 328 24.22 10.26 -14.99
C ASP A 328 24.91 8.93 -14.65
N HIS A 329 25.43 8.29 -15.70
CA HIS A 329 26.22 7.07 -15.61
C HIS A 329 27.45 7.24 -14.71
N ILE A 330 27.97 8.46 -14.52
CA ILE A 330 29.09 8.75 -13.62
C ILE A 330 28.60 8.69 -12.17
N ALA A 331 27.47 9.30 -11.85
CA ALA A 331 26.87 9.19 -10.51
C ALA A 331 26.52 7.73 -10.17
N LEU A 332 25.99 6.96 -11.12
CA LEU A 332 25.76 5.53 -10.94
C LEU A 332 27.09 4.79 -10.75
N GLY A 333 28.08 5.03 -11.61
CA GLY A 333 29.41 4.41 -11.51
C GLY A 333 30.10 4.69 -10.18
N ARG A 334 30.05 5.94 -9.68
CA ARG A 334 30.59 6.31 -8.35
C ARG A 334 29.93 5.54 -7.22
N VAL A 335 28.62 5.35 -7.33
CA VAL A 335 27.85 4.61 -6.34
C VAL A 335 28.18 3.12 -6.39
N LEU A 336 28.24 2.53 -7.58
CA LEU A 336 28.66 1.14 -7.77
C LEU A 336 30.09 0.88 -7.28
N VAL A 337 31.03 1.80 -7.55
CA VAL A 337 32.41 1.73 -7.05
C VAL A 337 32.46 1.86 -5.53
N LEU A 338 31.67 2.77 -4.94
CA LEU A 338 31.56 2.88 -3.48
C LEU A 338 31.02 1.57 -2.87
N SER A 339 30.00 0.98 -3.48
CA SER A 339 29.43 -0.30 -3.05
C SER A 339 30.44 -1.45 -3.14
N ALA A 340 31.25 -1.50 -4.21
CA ALA A 340 32.31 -2.50 -4.39
C ALA A 340 33.47 -2.32 -3.39
N THR A 341 33.87 -1.07 -3.10
CA THR A 341 35.02 -0.77 -2.23
C THR A 341 34.71 -0.88 -0.73
N ILE A 342 33.43 -0.79 -0.32
CA ILE A 342 33.01 -1.10 1.06
C ILE A 342 33.12 -2.60 1.35
N ASN A 343 33.03 -3.46 0.33
CA ASN A 343 33.21 -4.90 0.47
C ASN A 343 34.69 -5.33 0.42
N SER A 344 35.58 -4.53 -0.16
CA SER A 344 37.03 -4.84 -0.19
C SER A 344 37.79 -4.42 1.07
N LYS A 345 37.12 -3.75 2.02
CA LYS A 345 37.66 -3.46 3.36
C LYS A 345 37.15 -4.50 4.35
N GLU A 346 37.57 -5.75 4.21
CA GLU A 346 37.68 -6.65 5.36
C GLU A 346 39.07 -6.50 5.99
N PRO A 347 39.17 -6.62 7.33
CA PRO A 347 40.44 -6.46 8.03
C PRO A 347 41.41 -7.52 7.51
N ALA A 348 42.62 -7.09 7.15
CA ALA A 348 43.72 -7.99 6.93
C ALA A 348 43.74 -9.01 8.09
N GLN A 349 43.62 -10.28 7.76
CA GLN A 349 43.82 -11.37 8.70
C GLN A 349 45.20 -11.15 9.33
N ASN A 350 45.22 -10.86 10.64
CA ASN A 350 46.42 -11.05 11.43
C ASN A 350 46.71 -12.56 11.43
N ILE A 351 47.65 -12.96 10.57
CA ILE A 351 48.40 -14.21 10.69
C ILE A 351 49.42 -14.04 11.82
#